data_AF-A0AAP2ULZ1-F1
#
_entry.id   AF-A0AAP2ULZ1-F1
#
_cell.length_a   1.000
_cell.length_b   1.000
_cell.length_c   1.000
_cell.angle_alpha   90.00
_cell.angle_beta   90.00
_cell.angle_gamma   90.00
#
_symmetry.space_group_name_H-M   'P 1'
#
loop_
_entity.id
_entity.type
_entity.pdbx_description
1 polymer ?
#
loop_
_entity_poly.entity_id
_entity_poly.type
_entity_poly.pdbx_seq_one_letter_code
_entity_poly.pdbx_strand_id
1 'polypeptide(L)'
;MKKILDIIFPFIGNWEAKKIIKGKMFPKNELGEETIPTGILTNIENSDKISVEELKEQYENTFKTKDKLEDKAKTNIIGITISISLIIGASGLLSSLSAKFENSFVALFAIILFIASVTYMIVAGLLVIHVLIGENETYIVKLSSIVNDKETLRDDYDKCIAQNQRKNIIRNNYVFTSYACIRNSLACLFIILLFIAIPNDLSNNNCQRDDIKMHSSQTYVFSFSSSTIDYLKENDVRDIVEKAVISAMEKSQPDEGDGTFGIIDTSNMLFIKYEVSGKNIKILLLESYTIQ
;
A
#
# COMPACT_ATOMS: atom_id res chain seq x y z
N MET A 1 -14.95 17.77 -2.53
CA MET A 1 -14.95 16.42 -3.14
C MET A 1 -14.02 16.31 -4.35
N LYS A 2 -14.12 17.17 -5.39
CA LYS A 2 -13.26 17.07 -6.60
C LYS A 2 -11.74 17.00 -6.30
N LYS A 3 -11.24 17.91 -5.44
CA LYS A 3 -9.82 17.93 -5.01
C LYS A 3 -9.33 16.64 -4.33
N ILE A 4 -10.19 15.93 -3.57
CA ILE A 4 -9.82 14.68 -2.89
C ILE A 4 -9.75 13.55 -3.91
N LEU A 5 -10.71 13.51 -4.82
CA LEU A 5 -10.77 12.52 -5.90
C LEU A 5 -9.57 12.68 -6.84
N ASP A 6 -9.13 13.92 -7.10
CA ASP A 6 -7.93 14.21 -7.88
C ASP A 6 -6.63 13.77 -7.17
N ILE A 7 -6.61 13.74 -5.83
CA ILE A 7 -5.46 13.24 -5.06
C ILE A 7 -5.39 11.72 -5.12
N ILE A 8 -6.53 11.04 -4.96
CA ILE A 8 -6.61 9.58 -4.96
C ILE A 8 -6.41 9.06 -6.39
N PHE A 9 -7.12 9.63 -7.37
CA PHE A 9 -7.12 9.21 -8.77
C PHE A 9 -6.59 10.32 -9.69
N PRO A 10 -5.27 10.64 -9.63
CA PRO A 10 -4.69 11.77 -10.36
C PRO A 10 -4.79 11.62 -11.89
N PHE A 11 -4.98 10.40 -12.40
CA PHE A 11 -5.11 10.12 -13.83
C PHE A 11 -6.42 10.66 -14.44
N ILE A 12 -7.48 10.83 -13.65
CA ILE A 12 -8.77 11.35 -14.14
C ILE A 12 -8.60 12.82 -14.56
N GLY A 13 -8.04 13.64 -13.68
CA GLY A 13 -7.76 15.05 -13.97
C GLY A 13 -6.81 15.23 -15.15
N ASN A 14 -5.82 14.35 -15.29
CA ASN A 14 -4.90 14.37 -16.43
C ASN A 14 -5.61 14.10 -17.76
N TRP A 15 -6.55 13.14 -17.79
CA TRP A 15 -7.31 12.83 -19.00
C TRP A 15 -8.22 13.98 -19.43
N GLU A 16 -8.92 14.61 -18.48
CA GLU A 16 -9.74 15.81 -18.74
C GLU A 16 -8.87 16.95 -19.28
N ALA A 17 -7.76 17.25 -18.62
CA ALA A 17 -6.84 18.31 -19.02
C ALA A 17 -6.26 18.06 -20.43
N LYS A 18 -5.87 16.82 -20.74
CA LYS A 18 -5.37 16.44 -22.07
C LYS A 18 -6.41 16.69 -23.15
N LYS A 19 -7.68 16.31 -22.92
CA LYS A 19 -8.77 16.53 -23.88
C LYS A 19 -8.95 18.02 -24.18
N ILE A 20 -8.93 18.86 -23.14
CA ILE A 20 -9.05 20.32 -23.27
C ILE A 20 -7.87 20.90 -24.08
N ILE A 21 -6.64 20.50 -23.75
CA ILE A 21 -5.45 21.03 -24.42
C ILE A 21 -5.40 20.57 -25.88
N LYS A 22 -5.67 19.29 -26.18
CA LYS A 22 -5.71 18.80 -27.56
C LYS A 22 -6.80 19.49 -28.40
N GLY A 23 -7.94 19.82 -27.80
CA GLY A 23 -8.97 20.63 -28.47
C GLY A 23 -8.49 22.02 -28.86
N LYS A 24 -7.56 22.62 -28.11
CA LYS A 24 -6.93 23.91 -28.45
C LYS A 24 -5.78 23.77 -29.46
N MET A 25 -5.14 22.59 -29.54
CA MET A 25 -4.06 22.33 -30.50
C MET A 25 -4.59 22.06 -31.91
N PHE A 26 -5.76 21.43 -32.00
CA PHE A 26 -6.43 21.07 -33.24
C PHE A 26 -7.88 21.58 -33.20
N PRO A 27 -8.09 22.90 -33.21
CA PRO A 27 -9.42 23.49 -33.17
C PRO A 27 -10.22 23.07 -34.42
N LYS A 28 -11.50 22.75 -34.24
CA LYS A 28 -12.40 22.38 -35.35
C LYS A 28 -13.43 23.47 -35.58
N ASN A 29 -13.75 23.76 -36.84
CA ASN A 29 -14.84 24.67 -37.21
C ASN A 29 -16.22 24.02 -36.97
N GLU A 30 -17.30 24.77 -37.22
CA GLU A 30 -18.70 24.29 -37.10
C GLU A 30 -19.01 23.08 -38.00
N LEU A 31 -18.21 22.87 -39.05
CA LEU A 31 -18.29 21.75 -40.00
C LEU A 31 -17.41 20.55 -39.58
N GLY A 32 -16.66 20.65 -38.48
CA GLY A 32 -15.80 19.60 -37.95
C GLY A 32 -14.40 19.51 -38.59
N GLU A 33 -14.03 20.45 -39.45
CA GLU A 33 -12.73 20.52 -40.12
C GLU A 33 -11.67 21.20 -39.24
N GLU A 34 -10.43 20.72 -39.30
CA GLU A 34 -9.32 21.31 -38.54
C GLU A 34 -8.99 22.71 -39.07
N THR A 35 -8.93 23.67 -38.16
CA THR A 35 -8.61 25.07 -38.42
C THR A 35 -7.17 25.38 -38.01
N ILE A 36 -6.65 26.50 -38.53
CA ILE A 36 -5.29 26.93 -38.24
C ILE A 36 -5.15 27.16 -36.73
N PRO A 37 -4.18 26.51 -36.06
CA PRO A 37 -4.00 26.67 -34.64
C PRO A 37 -3.58 28.11 -34.30
N THR A 38 -4.20 28.65 -33.26
CA THR A 38 -3.91 30.00 -32.75
C THR A 38 -2.50 30.05 -32.17
N GLY A 39 -1.70 31.01 -32.63
CA GLY A 39 -0.37 31.30 -32.08
C GLY A 39 -0.43 32.05 -30.75
N ILE A 40 0.72 32.22 -30.10
CA ILE A 40 0.85 32.89 -28.79
C ILE A 40 0.58 34.39 -28.86
N LEU A 41 0.92 35.06 -29.96
CA LEU A 41 0.88 36.50 -30.12
C LEU A 41 -0.55 37.06 -30.05
N THR A 42 -1.54 36.27 -30.47
CA THR A 42 -2.97 36.63 -30.40
C THR A 42 -3.47 36.95 -28.99
N ASN A 43 -2.77 36.49 -27.95
CA ASN A 43 -3.14 36.71 -26.55
C ASN A 43 -2.21 37.71 -25.84
N ILE A 44 -1.35 38.42 -26.57
CA ILE A 44 -0.34 39.33 -26.02
C ILE A 44 -0.61 40.77 -26.47
N GLU A 45 -0.78 41.68 -25.51
CA GLU A 45 -0.89 43.11 -25.81
C GLU A 45 0.43 43.65 -26.38
N ASN A 46 0.35 44.53 -27.39
CA ASN A 46 1.52 45.05 -28.11
C ASN A 46 2.38 43.96 -28.75
N SER A 47 1.77 42.85 -29.21
CA SER A 47 2.44 41.77 -29.94
C SER A 47 3.35 42.27 -31.05
N ASP A 48 3.01 43.37 -31.70
CA ASP A 48 3.72 43.93 -32.86
C ASP A 48 5.11 44.45 -32.51
N LYS A 49 5.38 44.72 -31.23
CA LYS A 49 6.68 45.21 -30.74
C LYS A 49 7.69 44.08 -30.50
N ILE A 50 7.23 42.83 -30.40
CA ILE A 50 8.11 41.67 -30.18
C ILE A 50 8.92 41.44 -31.45
N SER A 51 10.23 41.31 -31.36
CA SER A 51 11.13 41.02 -32.48
C SER A 51 11.09 39.53 -32.89
N VAL A 52 11.61 39.22 -34.09
CA VAL A 52 11.73 37.82 -34.52
C VAL A 52 12.80 37.09 -33.71
N GLU A 53 13.83 37.79 -33.27
CA GLU A 53 14.89 37.29 -32.41
C GLU A 53 14.36 36.86 -31.04
N GLU A 54 13.48 37.66 -30.41
CA GLU A 54 12.81 37.28 -29.16
C GLU A 54 11.91 36.05 -29.34
N LEU A 55 11.19 35.96 -30.47
CA LEU A 55 10.40 34.76 -30.79
C LEU A 55 11.27 33.52 -30.97
N LYS A 56 12.43 33.66 -31.62
CA LYS A 56 13.40 32.58 -31.75
C LYS A 56 13.91 32.12 -30.38
N GLU A 57 14.24 33.04 -29.49
CA GLU A 57 14.66 32.71 -28.13
C GLU A 57 13.55 31.96 -27.36
N GLN A 58 12.31 32.45 -27.44
CA GLN A 58 11.16 31.78 -26.82
C GLN A 58 10.92 30.38 -27.41
N TYR A 59 11.08 30.23 -28.72
CA TYR A 59 11.01 28.94 -29.40
C TYR A 59 12.09 27.98 -28.90
N GLU A 60 13.35 28.39 -28.80
CA GLU A 60 14.44 27.59 -28.23
C GLU A 60 14.16 27.20 -26.77
N ASN A 61 13.60 28.11 -25.98
CA ASN A 61 13.20 27.84 -24.60
C ASN A 61 12.11 26.76 -24.48
N THR A 62 11.30 26.53 -25.52
CA THR A 62 10.34 25.41 -25.53
C THR A 62 11.04 24.05 -25.57
N PHE A 63 12.17 23.92 -26.27
CA PHE A 63 12.97 22.69 -26.29
C PHE A 63 13.70 22.47 -24.98
N LYS A 64 14.30 23.53 -24.40
CA LYS A 64 14.90 23.45 -23.05
C LYS A 64 13.89 22.98 -22.00
N THR A 65 12.64 23.42 -22.12
CA THR A 65 11.55 22.99 -21.23
C THR A 65 11.20 21.52 -21.47
N LYS A 66 11.10 21.07 -22.73
CA LYS A 66 10.91 19.66 -23.08
C LYS A 66 12.01 18.80 -22.44
N ASP A 67 13.27 19.17 -22.59
CA ASP A 67 14.39 18.36 -22.09
C ASP A 67 14.35 18.24 -20.56
N LYS A 68 14.04 19.33 -19.85
CA LYS A 68 13.79 19.28 -18.39
C LYS A 68 12.64 18.33 -18.01
N LEU A 69 11.58 18.26 -18.82
CA LEU A 69 10.46 17.36 -18.58
C LEU A 69 10.83 15.90 -18.86
N GLU A 70 11.65 15.66 -19.88
CA GLU A 70 12.22 14.36 -20.18
C GLU A 70 13.13 13.86 -19.04
N ASP A 71 13.96 14.73 -18.48
CA ASP A 71 14.82 14.38 -17.34
C ASP A 71 14.01 14.08 -16.07
N LYS A 72 12.93 14.84 -15.82
CA LYS A 72 11.97 14.50 -14.76
C LYS A 72 11.28 13.16 -15.01
N ALA A 73 10.91 12.86 -16.26
CA ALA A 73 10.34 11.57 -16.63
C ALA A 73 11.33 10.42 -16.37
N LYS A 74 12.61 10.59 -16.71
CA LYS A 74 13.68 9.63 -16.38
C LYS A 74 13.86 9.46 -14.87
N THR A 75 13.79 10.55 -14.11
CA THR A 75 13.82 10.49 -12.63
C THR A 75 12.64 9.71 -12.07
N ASN A 76 11.44 9.87 -12.65
CA ASN A 76 10.28 9.05 -12.26
C ASN A 76 10.51 7.56 -12.54
N ILE A 77 11.18 7.17 -13.64
CA ILE A 77 11.54 5.76 -13.90
C ILE A 77 12.39 5.21 -12.76
N ILE A 78 13.39 5.97 -12.31
CA ILE A 78 14.23 5.58 -11.17
C ILE A 78 13.36 5.38 -9.91
N GLY A 79 12.45 6.31 -9.63
CA GLY A 79 11.51 6.21 -8.52
C GLY A 79 10.59 4.99 -8.60
N ILE A 80 10.13 4.65 -9.80
CA ILE A 80 9.32 3.44 -10.06
C ILE A 80 10.13 2.18 -9.77
N THR A 81 11.38 2.10 -10.25
CA THR A 81 12.26 0.94 -9.99
C THR A 81 12.47 0.72 -8.50
N ILE A 82 12.77 1.79 -7.74
CA ILE A 82 12.91 1.71 -6.28
C ILE A 82 11.62 1.21 -5.63
N SER A 83 10.48 1.75 -6.06
CA SER A 83 9.17 1.38 -5.52
C SER A 83 8.82 -0.08 -5.82
N ILE A 84 9.12 -0.59 -7.02
CA ILE A 84 8.92 -2.00 -7.38
C ILE A 84 9.77 -2.91 -6.48
N SER A 85 11.03 -2.56 -6.23
CA SER A 85 11.88 -3.32 -5.30
C SER A 85 11.28 -3.39 -3.89
N LEU A 86 10.70 -2.28 -3.40
CA LEU A 86 9.99 -2.26 -2.12
C LEU A 86 8.72 -3.12 -2.12
N ILE A 87 7.94 -3.09 -3.20
CA ILE A 87 6.74 -3.93 -3.36
C ILE A 87 7.12 -5.41 -3.31
N ILE A 88 8.18 -5.82 -4.02
CA ILE A 88 8.65 -7.20 -4.03
C ILE A 88 9.08 -7.61 -2.61
N GLY A 89 9.83 -6.76 -1.91
CA GLY A 89 10.22 -7.01 -0.52
C GLY A 89 9.03 -7.13 0.43
N ALA A 90 8.02 -6.26 0.28
CA ALA A 90 6.81 -6.28 1.11
C ALA A 90 5.88 -7.47 0.78
N SER A 91 5.88 -7.95 -0.47
CA SER A 91 5.05 -9.08 -0.91
C SER A 91 5.31 -10.34 -0.08
N GLY A 92 6.59 -10.64 0.18
CA GLY A 92 6.98 -11.79 1.01
C GLY A 92 6.54 -11.69 2.48
N LEU A 93 6.24 -10.48 2.96
CA LEU A 93 5.79 -10.22 4.33
C LEU A 93 4.26 -10.21 4.46
N LEU A 94 3.52 -10.26 3.35
CA LEU A 94 2.05 -10.20 3.37
C LEU A 94 1.44 -11.46 4.00
N SER A 95 2.05 -12.63 3.81
CA SER A 95 1.63 -13.88 4.45
C SER A 95 1.73 -13.80 5.98
N SER A 96 2.80 -13.19 6.50
CA SER A 96 2.98 -12.95 7.93
C SER A 96 1.87 -12.06 8.52
N LEU A 97 1.32 -11.13 7.74
CA LEU A 97 0.21 -10.30 8.18
C LEU A 97 -1.08 -11.12 8.38
N SER A 98 -1.37 -12.02 7.43
CA SER A 98 -2.56 -12.89 7.51
C SER A 98 -2.48 -13.90 8.66
N ALA A 99 -1.27 -14.35 9.02
CA ALA A 99 -1.06 -15.24 10.16
C ALA A 99 -1.12 -14.50 11.51
N LYS A 100 -0.81 -13.20 11.52
CA LYS A 100 -0.68 -12.40 12.74
C LYS A 100 -2.00 -11.81 13.24
N PHE A 101 -2.88 -11.42 12.33
CA PHE A 101 -4.18 -10.86 12.67
C PHE A 101 -5.27 -11.92 12.44
N GLU A 102 -5.87 -12.45 13.52
CA GLU A 102 -7.05 -13.32 13.41
C GLU A 102 -8.23 -12.61 12.72
N ASN A 103 -8.25 -11.27 12.78
CA ASN A 103 -9.28 -10.46 12.13
C ASN A 103 -9.11 -10.41 10.61
N SER A 104 -9.96 -11.15 9.89
CA SER A 104 -9.99 -11.21 8.42
C SER A 104 -10.16 -9.84 7.74
N PHE A 105 -10.74 -8.84 8.41
CA PHE A 105 -10.89 -7.49 7.84
C PHE A 105 -9.55 -6.77 7.68
N VAL A 106 -8.60 -6.94 8.61
CA VAL A 106 -7.27 -6.30 8.53
C VAL A 106 -6.47 -6.91 7.38
N ALA A 107 -6.50 -8.24 7.26
CA ALA A 107 -5.87 -8.96 6.17
C ALA A 107 -6.45 -8.54 4.81
N LEU A 108 -7.79 -8.47 4.69
CA LEU A 108 -8.46 -8.01 3.47
C LEU A 108 -8.07 -6.57 3.12
N PHE A 109 -8.05 -5.66 4.10
CA PHE A 109 -7.67 -4.26 3.90
C PHE A 109 -6.22 -4.13 3.41
N ALA A 110 -5.29 -4.88 3.98
CA ALA A 110 -3.89 -4.89 3.54
C ALA A 110 -3.74 -5.42 2.11
N ILE A 111 -4.49 -6.47 1.73
CA ILE A 111 -4.52 -6.98 0.35
C ILE A 111 -5.03 -5.90 -0.62
N ILE A 112 -6.09 -5.17 -0.26
CA ILE A 112 -6.62 -4.07 -1.08
C ILE A 112 -5.56 -2.96 -1.25
N LEU A 113 -4.88 -2.57 -0.17
CA LEU A 113 -3.79 -1.58 -0.24
C LEU A 113 -2.63 -2.06 -1.10
N PHE A 114 -2.30 -3.36 -1.05
CA PHE A 114 -1.23 -3.94 -1.85
C PHE A 114 -1.59 -3.90 -3.34
N ILE A 115 -2.81 -4.33 -3.69
CA ILE A 115 -3.32 -4.25 -5.07
C ILE A 115 -3.35 -2.79 -5.55
N ALA A 116 -3.79 -1.86 -4.71
CA ALA A 116 -3.78 -0.43 -5.03
C ALA A 116 -2.35 0.08 -5.29
N SER A 117 -1.38 -0.29 -4.46
CA SER A 117 0.03 0.06 -4.64
C SER A 117 0.59 -0.42 -5.99
N VAL A 118 0.36 -1.70 -6.33
CA VAL A 118 0.77 -2.27 -7.63
C VAL A 118 0.09 -1.53 -8.78
N THR A 119 -1.21 -1.28 -8.68
CA THR A 119 -1.98 -0.57 -9.72
C THR A 119 -1.43 0.83 -9.96
N TYR A 120 -1.17 1.59 -8.90
CA TYR A 120 -0.55 2.91 -9.02
C TYR A 120 0.83 2.84 -9.69
N MET A 121 1.64 1.81 -9.44
CA MET A 121 2.95 1.66 -10.10
C MET A 121 2.83 1.38 -11.59
N ILE A 122 1.93 0.49 -11.98
CA ILE A 122 1.68 0.20 -13.39
C ILE A 122 1.23 1.46 -14.11
N VAL A 123 0.27 2.20 -13.55
CA VAL A 123 -0.20 3.47 -14.12
C VAL A 123 0.95 4.49 -14.19
N ALA A 124 1.75 4.65 -13.14
CA ALA A 124 2.89 5.56 -13.13
C ALA A 124 3.88 5.26 -14.26
N GLY A 125 4.19 3.99 -14.50
CA GLY A 125 5.07 3.52 -15.58
C GLY A 125 4.50 3.79 -16.96
N LEU A 126 3.23 3.45 -17.19
CA LEU A 126 2.54 3.71 -18.46
C LEU A 126 2.56 5.20 -18.82
N LEU A 127 2.31 6.08 -17.85
CA LEU A 127 2.32 7.53 -18.07
C LEU A 127 3.70 8.05 -18.48
N VAL A 128 4.78 7.55 -17.88
CA VAL A 128 6.15 7.97 -18.22
C VAL A 128 6.58 7.47 -19.59
N ILE A 129 6.29 6.20 -19.90
CA ILE A 129 6.55 5.64 -21.24
C ILE A 129 5.79 6.47 -22.29
N HIS A 130 4.56 6.86 -21.99
CA HIS A 130 3.78 7.71 -22.88
C HIS A 130 4.41 9.10 -23.09
N VAL A 131 5.07 9.68 -22.08
CA VAL A 131 5.82 10.95 -22.23
C VAL A 131 7.03 10.77 -23.14
N LEU A 132 7.82 9.72 -22.90
CA LEU A 132 9.10 9.49 -23.59
C LEU A 132 8.92 9.05 -25.04
N ILE A 133 7.82 8.38 -25.35
CA ILE A 133 7.53 7.86 -26.70
C ILE A 133 6.39 8.66 -27.34
N GLY A 134 5.19 8.55 -26.78
CA GLY A 134 3.95 9.02 -27.42
C GLY A 134 3.78 10.54 -27.46
N GLU A 135 4.35 11.27 -26.50
CA GLU A 135 4.27 12.73 -26.44
C GLU A 135 5.64 13.38 -26.68
N ASN A 136 6.60 12.70 -27.32
CA ASN A 136 7.95 13.26 -27.59
C ASN A 136 8.03 14.14 -28.86
N GLU A 137 6.92 14.28 -29.60
CA GLU A 137 6.85 15.06 -30.85
C GLU A 137 7.04 16.57 -30.64
N THR A 138 7.85 17.22 -31.47
CA THR A 138 8.03 18.67 -31.48
C THR A 138 7.57 19.29 -32.79
N TYR A 139 7.12 20.53 -32.72
CA TYR A 139 6.77 21.34 -33.89
C TYR A 139 7.97 22.19 -34.28
N ILE A 140 8.33 22.11 -35.56
CA ILE A 140 9.54 22.72 -36.12
C ILE A 140 9.13 23.80 -37.11
N VAL A 141 9.81 24.95 -37.05
CA VAL A 141 9.67 26.04 -38.02
C VAL A 141 10.07 25.53 -39.41
N LYS A 142 9.22 25.79 -40.41
CA LYS A 142 9.42 25.32 -41.78
C LYS A 142 10.63 26.00 -42.40
N LEU A 143 11.43 25.22 -43.11
CA LEU A 143 12.60 25.72 -43.83
C LEU A 143 12.25 26.81 -44.84
N SER A 144 11.07 26.70 -45.48
CA SER A 144 10.56 27.71 -46.41
C SER A 144 10.35 29.06 -45.74
N SER A 145 9.89 29.09 -44.48
CA SER A 145 9.65 30.33 -43.73
C SER A 145 10.96 31.05 -43.43
N ILE A 146 12.08 30.33 -43.32
CA ILE A 146 13.41 30.92 -43.08
C ILE A 146 13.93 31.64 -44.34
N VAL A 147 13.56 31.15 -45.53
CA VAL A 147 14.07 31.65 -46.82
C VAL A 147 13.17 32.72 -47.44
N ASN A 148 11.88 32.76 -47.07
CA ASN A 148 10.88 33.65 -47.66
C ASN A 148 10.97 35.09 -47.15
N ASP A 149 10.24 35.43 -46.08
CA ASP A 149 10.16 36.79 -45.53
C ASP A 149 10.04 36.79 -44.00
N LYS A 150 10.27 37.97 -43.39
CA LYS A 150 10.23 38.11 -41.93
C LYS A 150 8.83 37.89 -41.33
N GLU A 151 7.78 38.16 -42.09
CA GLU A 151 6.40 38.06 -41.61
C GLU A 151 5.92 36.59 -41.55
N THR A 152 6.21 35.79 -42.59
CA THR A 152 5.96 34.34 -42.56
C THR A 152 6.81 33.64 -41.52
N LEU A 153 8.07 34.04 -41.35
CA LEU A 153 8.93 33.52 -40.29
C LEU A 153 8.36 33.81 -38.90
N ARG A 154 7.85 35.03 -38.69
CA ARG A 154 7.21 35.45 -37.45
C ARG A 154 5.97 34.61 -37.14
N ASP A 155 5.06 34.47 -38.10
CA ASP A 155 3.83 33.67 -37.97
C ASP A 155 4.13 32.19 -37.68
N ASP A 156 5.16 31.63 -38.31
CA ASP A 156 5.56 30.24 -38.10
C ASP A 156 6.16 30.01 -36.70
N TYR A 157 7.02 30.94 -36.23
CA TYR A 157 7.47 30.92 -34.84
C TYR A 157 6.29 31.02 -33.86
N ASP A 158 5.37 31.96 -34.09
CA ASP A 158 4.19 32.17 -33.25
C ASP A 158 3.39 30.88 -33.03
N LYS A 159 3.10 30.17 -34.13
CA LYS A 159 2.36 28.90 -34.12
C LYS A 159 3.17 27.76 -33.50
N CYS A 160 4.45 27.63 -33.86
CA CYS A 160 5.31 26.56 -33.34
C CYS A 160 5.52 26.69 -31.83
N ILE A 161 5.71 27.91 -31.32
CA ILE A 161 5.83 28.16 -29.86
C ILE A 161 4.54 27.73 -29.15
N ALA A 162 3.37 28.16 -29.66
CA ALA A 162 2.09 27.82 -29.05
C ALA A 162 1.89 26.30 -28.97
N GLN A 163 2.19 25.58 -30.06
CA GLN A 163 2.05 24.13 -30.11
C GLN A 163 3.06 23.43 -29.19
N ASN A 164 4.33 23.83 -29.19
CA ASN A 164 5.34 23.25 -28.31
C ASN A 164 5.03 23.53 -26.82
N GLN A 165 4.55 24.72 -26.47
CA GLN A 165 4.10 25.03 -25.11
C GLN A 165 2.93 24.14 -24.68
N ARG A 166 1.90 23.97 -25.53
CA ARG A 166 0.77 23.07 -25.25
C ARG A 166 1.21 21.61 -25.08
N LYS A 167 2.12 21.12 -25.93
CA LYS A 167 2.73 19.77 -25.78
C LYS A 167 3.50 19.68 -24.47
N ASN A 168 4.27 20.70 -24.10
CA ASN A 168 5.00 20.73 -22.83
C ASN A 168 4.06 20.71 -21.61
N ILE A 169 2.90 21.36 -21.68
CA ILE A 169 1.88 21.26 -20.62
C ILE A 169 1.36 19.82 -20.53
N ILE A 170 1.06 19.16 -21.66
CA ILE A 170 0.63 17.75 -21.68
C ILE A 170 1.71 16.85 -21.05
N ARG A 171 2.97 16.99 -21.47
CA ARG A 171 4.11 16.26 -20.90
C ARG A 171 4.22 16.48 -19.39
N ASN A 172 4.14 17.73 -18.95
CA ASN A 172 4.22 18.08 -17.54
C ASN A 172 3.09 17.43 -16.72
N ASN A 173 1.85 17.43 -17.25
CA ASN A 173 0.73 16.79 -16.57
C ASN A 173 0.94 15.28 -16.43
N TYR A 174 1.45 14.60 -17.47
CA TYR A 174 1.80 13.19 -17.40
C TYR A 174 2.91 12.90 -16.38
N VAL A 175 4.00 13.68 -16.40
CA VAL A 175 5.12 13.55 -15.44
C VAL A 175 4.64 13.75 -14.02
N PHE A 176 3.83 14.79 -13.77
CA PHE A 176 3.26 15.07 -12.47
C PHE A 176 2.30 13.97 -11.99
N THR A 177 1.42 13.49 -12.89
CA THR A 177 0.47 12.41 -12.58
C THR A 177 1.20 11.12 -12.25
N SER A 178 2.25 10.79 -13.00
CA SER A 178 3.12 9.64 -12.70
C SER A 178 3.73 9.77 -11.31
N TYR A 179 4.31 10.93 -10.99
CA TYR A 179 4.86 11.20 -9.66
C TYR A 179 3.79 11.06 -8.55
N ALA A 180 2.57 11.56 -8.77
CA ALA A 180 1.48 11.41 -7.82
C ALA A 180 1.09 9.93 -7.59
N CYS A 181 1.08 9.11 -8.65
CA CYS A 181 0.91 7.67 -8.54
C CYS A 181 2.07 7.01 -7.78
N ILE A 182 3.32 7.44 -8.01
CA ILE A 182 4.48 6.98 -7.23
C ILE A 182 4.27 7.22 -5.74
N ARG A 183 3.94 8.45 -5.38
CA ARG A 183 3.65 8.84 -4.00
C ARG A 183 2.50 8.02 -3.39
N ASN A 184 1.39 7.86 -4.11
CA ASN A 184 0.21 7.13 -3.60
C ASN A 184 0.53 5.64 -3.36
N SER A 185 1.29 5.01 -4.26
CA SER A 185 1.75 3.63 -4.07
C SER A 185 2.63 3.47 -2.83
N LEU A 186 3.62 4.36 -2.67
CA LEU A 186 4.50 4.34 -1.51
C LEU A 186 3.75 4.59 -0.21
N ALA A 187 2.73 5.46 -0.22
CA ALA A 187 1.85 5.66 0.93
C ALA A 187 1.08 4.38 1.29
N CYS A 188 0.53 3.66 0.31
CA CYS A 188 -0.12 2.37 0.54
C CYS A 188 0.85 1.34 1.15
N LEU A 189 2.07 1.23 0.60
CA LEU A 189 3.10 0.33 1.15
C LEU A 189 3.53 0.71 2.55
N PHE A 190 3.68 2.00 2.80
CA PHE A 190 4.05 2.50 4.12
C PHE A 190 3.00 2.10 5.17
N ILE A 191 1.71 2.21 4.84
CA ILE A 191 0.63 1.76 5.73
C ILE A 191 0.72 0.24 5.98
N ILE A 192 0.99 -0.57 4.95
CA ILE A 192 1.18 -2.03 5.11
C ILE A 192 2.36 -2.32 6.05
N LEU A 193 3.49 -1.63 5.88
CA LEU A 193 4.67 -1.80 6.73
C LEU A 193 4.38 -1.43 8.19
N LEU A 194 3.57 -0.40 8.44
CA LEU A 194 3.13 -0.06 9.79
C LEU A 194 2.33 -1.20 10.43
N PHE A 195 1.41 -1.83 9.69
CA PHE A 195 0.66 -2.98 10.22
C PHE A 195 1.57 -4.17 10.56
N ILE A 196 2.60 -4.41 9.75
CA ILE A 196 3.58 -5.48 10.00
C ILE A 196 4.35 -5.18 11.31
N ALA A 197 4.74 -3.92 11.52
CA ALA A 197 5.57 -3.48 12.63
C ALA A 197 4.87 -3.49 14.00
N ILE A 198 3.53 -3.50 14.07
CA ILE A 198 2.79 -3.54 15.35
C ILE A 198 3.11 -4.84 16.10
N PRO A 199 3.57 -4.84 17.36
CA PRO A 199 3.88 -6.07 18.10
C PRO A 199 2.67 -7.01 18.28
N ASN A 200 2.92 -8.33 18.30
CA ASN A 200 1.87 -9.35 18.42
C ASN A 200 1.04 -9.20 19.72
N ASP A 201 1.68 -8.78 20.82
CA ASP A 201 1.02 -8.64 22.13
C ASP A 201 -0.04 -7.53 22.19
N LEU A 202 0.00 -6.57 21.25
CA LEU A 202 -1.01 -5.51 21.15
C LEU A 202 -2.22 -5.94 20.31
N SER A 203 -2.05 -6.91 19.41
CA SER A 203 -3.09 -7.37 18.48
C SER A 203 -4.10 -8.33 19.13
N ASN A 204 -3.71 -9.00 20.23
CA ASN A 204 -4.53 -10.04 20.87
C ASN A 204 -5.42 -9.55 22.03
N ASN A 205 -5.45 -8.24 22.31
CA ASN A 205 -6.16 -7.73 23.48
C ASN A 205 -7.64 -7.42 23.26
N ASN A 206 -8.26 -7.84 22.16
CA ASN A 206 -9.70 -7.70 21.96
C ASN A 206 -10.32 -9.00 21.41
N CYS A 207 -11.37 -9.45 22.11
CA CYS A 207 -12.20 -10.65 21.90
C CYS A 207 -11.68 -11.94 22.53
N GLN A 208 -11.88 -12.01 23.84
CA GLN A 208 -12.18 -13.25 24.56
C GLN A 208 -13.41 -13.90 23.91
N ARG A 209 -13.20 -15.01 23.20
CA ARG A 209 -14.24 -15.96 22.81
C ARG A 209 -13.70 -17.34 23.12
N ASP A 210 -14.38 -17.99 24.06
CA ASP A 210 -14.02 -19.29 24.61
C ASP A 210 -14.13 -20.36 23.52
N ASP A 211 -12.98 -20.71 22.93
CA ASP A 211 -12.81 -21.94 22.17
C ASP A 211 -11.50 -22.57 22.64
N ILE A 212 -11.63 -23.51 23.57
CA ILE A 212 -10.71 -24.60 23.94
C ILE A 212 -9.23 -24.26 23.64
N LYS A 213 -8.69 -23.26 24.33
CA LYS A 213 -7.24 -23.04 24.38
C LYS A 213 -6.68 -23.91 25.49
N MET A 214 -5.85 -24.86 25.06
CA MET A 214 -4.88 -25.58 25.89
C MET A 214 -4.16 -24.55 26.77
N HIS A 215 -4.57 -24.44 28.03
CA HIS A 215 -3.95 -23.55 29.00
C HIS A 215 -2.55 -24.09 29.30
N SER A 216 -1.57 -23.65 28.53
CA SER A 216 -0.17 -23.78 28.92
C SER A 216 0.09 -22.80 30.05
N SER A 217 -0.20 -23.22 31.30
CA SER A 217 0.57 -22.71 32.43
C SER A 217 2.04 -22.95 32.07
N GLN A 218 2.81 -21.89 31.84
CA GLN A 218 4.10 -21.86 31.11
C GLN A 218 5.23 -22.75 31.67
N THR A 219 4.95 -23.65 32.61
CA THR A 219 5.93 -24.53 33.25
C THR A 219 5.61 -26.03 33.12
N TYR A 220 4.33 -26.43 32.98
CA TYR A 220 3.90 -27.83 33.01
C TYR A 220 2.93 -28.19 31.87
N VAL A 221 3.01 -29.43 31.38
CA VAL A 221 2.12 -30.00 30.36
C VAL A 221 1.21 -31.02 31.03
N PHE A 222 -0.11 -30.78 31.00
CA PHE A 222 -1.10 -31.68 31.58
C PHE A 222 -1.60 -32.72 30.55
N SER A 223 -1.72 -33.96 31.00
CA SER A 223 -2.34 -35.06 30.28
C SER A 223 -3.33 -35.77 31.21
N PHE A 224 -4.38 -36.37 30.64
CA PHE A 224 -5.47 -36.96 31.41
C PHE A 224 -5.63 -38.42 31.01
N SER A 225 -5.72 -39.31 31.99
CA SER A 225 -6.04 -40.72 31.77
C SER A 225 -7.47 -40.89 31.25
N SER A 226 -7.72 -41.95 30.48
CA SER A 226 -9.06 -42.21 29.91
C SER A 226 -10.16 -42.28 30.98
N SER A 227 -9.85 -42.79 32.16
CA SER A 227 -10.75 -42.86 33.32
C SER A 227 -11.18 -41.51 33.88
N THR A 228 -10.50 -40.42 33.52
CA THR A 228 -10.81 -39.06 34.01
C THR A 228 -11.55 -38.20 32.99
N ILE A 229 -11.61 -38.65 31.72
CA ILE A 229 -12.17 -37.85 30.61
C ILE A 229 -13.68 -37.66 30.77
N ASP A 230 -14.42 -38.69 31.18
CA ASP A 230 -15.88 -38.63 31.33
C ASP A 230 -16.26 -37.64 32.45
N TYR A 231 -15.56 -37.73 33.58
CA TYR A 231 -15.76 -36.81 34.71
C TYR A 231 -15.48 -35.35 34.35
N LEU A 232 -14.42 -35.09 33.58
CA LEU A 232 -14.05 -33.74 33.13
C LEU A 232 -15.07 -33.14 32.17
N LYS A 233 -15.63 -33.96 31.26
CA LYS A 233 -16.65 -33.50 30.30
C LYS A 233 -17.97 -33.17 30.98
N GLU A 234 -18.36 -33.95 31.99
CA GLU A 234 -19.64 -33.79 32.67
C GLU A 234 -19.64 -32.62 33.66
N ASN A 235 -18.50 -32.32 34.29
CA ASN A 235 -18.45 -31.37 35.41
C ASN A 235 -17.65 -30.08 35.13
N ASP A 236 -17.01 -29.93 33.96
CA ASP A 236 -16.21 -28.76 33.57
C ASP A 236 -15.18 -28.32 34.63
N VAL A 237 -14.53 -29.28 35.28
CA VAL A 237 -13.61 -29.04 36.42
C VAL A 237 -12.12 -28.97 36.03
N ARG A 238 -11.79 -28.89 34.73
CA ARG A 238 -10.39 -28.96 34.27
C ARG A 238 -9.51 -27.88 34.91
N ASP A 239 -9.93 -26.62 34.83
CA ASP A 239 -9.15 -25.50 35.33
C ASP A 239 -8.97 -25.54 36.85
N ILE A 240 -9.96 -26.10 37.55
CA ILE A 240 -9.94 -26.30 39.00
C ILE A 240 -8.87 -27.34 39.34
N VAL A 241 -8.87 -28.48 38.64
CA VAL A 241 -7.91 -29.57 38.83
C VAL A 241 -6.48 -29.10 38.56
N GLU A 242 -6.25 -28.41 37.44
CA GLU A 242 -4.91 -27.92 37.08
C GLU A 242 -4.37 -26.91 38.12
N LYS A 243 -5.21 -25.97 38.58
CA LYS A 243 -4.84 -25.01 39.63
C LYS A 243 -4.56 -25.67 40.98
N ALA A 244 -5.38 -26.66 41.36
CA ALA A 244 -5.20 -27.39 42.61
C ALA A 244 -3.86 -28.15 42.61
N VAL A 245 -3.51 -28.79 41.49
CA VAL A 245 -2.24 -29.51 41.35
C VAL A 245 -1.04 -28.58 41.37
N ILE A 246 -1.08 -27.45 40.65
CA ILE A 246 0.01 -26.45 40.68
C ILE A 246 0.20 -25.90 42.10
N SER A 247 -0.90 -25.52 42.76
CA SER A 247 -0.84 -24.98 44.13
C SER A 247 -0.28 -26.00 45.12
N ALA A 248 -0.57 -27.29 44.93
CA ALA A 248 -0.01 -28.35 45.76
C ALA A 248 1.49 -28.57 45.49
N MET A 249 1.92 -28.50 44.22
CA MET A 249 3.33 -28.60 43.86
C MET A 249 4.17 -27.43 44.37
N GLU A 250 3.62 -26.20 44.36
CA GLU A 250 4.28 -25.02 44.92
C GLU A 250 4.42 -25.08 46.45
N LYS A 251 3.39 -25.62 47.14
CA LYS A 251 3.41 -25.75 48.60
C LYS A 251 4.28 -26.90 49.12
N SER A 252 4.40 -27.96 48.34
CA SER A 252 4.97 -29.22 48.84
C SER A 252 6.41 -29.47 48.43
N GLN A 253 7.06 -28.53 47.69
CA GLN A 253 8.42 -28.66 47.11
C GLN A 253 8.87 -30.12 47.08
N PRO A 254 8.43 -30.93 46.10
CA PRO A 254 8.88 -32.31 46.02
C PRO A 254 10.39 -32.28 45.75
N ASP A 255 11.18 -32.40 46.82
CA ASP A 255 12.64 -32.42 46.79
C ASP A 255 13.19 -33.69 46.11
N GLU A 256 12.31 -34.61 45.68
CA GLU A 256 12.68 -35.77 44.89
C GLU A 256 11.62 -36.05 43.82
N GLY A 257 11.99 -35.79 42.57
CA GLY A 257 11.82 -36.73 41.47
C GLY A 257 10.41 -37.09 41.00
N ASP A 258 10.39 -37.62 39.79
CA ASP A 258 9.21 -38.21 39.17
C ASP A 258 8.47 -39.16 40.14
N GLY A 259 7.15 -39.06 40.23
CA GLY A 259 6.37 -39.79 41.23
C GLY A 259 4.88 -39.62 41.12
N THR A 260 4.12 -40.44 41.86
CA THR A 260 2.66 -40.37 41.94
C THR A 260 2.23 -39.73 43.25
N PHE A 261 1.38 -38.72 43.17
CA PHE A 261 0.90 -37.90 44.28
C PHE A 261 -0.63 -37.89 44.31
N GLY A 262 -1.19 -37.62 45.49
CA GLY A 262 -2.63 -37.47 45.71
C GLY A 262 -2.90 -36.21 46.52
N ILE A 263 -3.82 -35.38 46.05
CA ILE A 263 -4.26 -34.17 46.75
C ILE A 263 -5.75 -34.21 46.98
N ILE A 264 -6.17 -33.58 48.09
CA ILE A 264 -7.56 -33.39 48.44
C ILE A 264 -7.85 -31.90 48.31
N ASP A 265 -8.64 -31.53 47.30
CA ASP A 265 -9.20 -30.20 47.18
C ASP A 265 -10.49 -30.12 48.00
N THR A 266 -10.40 -29.55 49.19
CA THR A 266 -11.53 -29.33 50.10
C THR A 266 -12.50 -28.27 49.63
N SER A 267 -12.08 -27.35 48.76
CA SER A 267 -12.96 -26.28 48.26
C SER A 267 -13.93 -26.82 47.22
N ASN A 268 -13.48 -27.80 46.43
CA ASN A 268 -14.26 -28.40 45.36
C ASN A 268 -14.69 -29.85 45.66
N MET A 269 -14.37 -30.36 46.86
CA MET A 269 -14.69 -31.74 47.31
C MET A 269 -14.15 -32.82 46.36
N LEU A 270 -12.94 -32.60 45.82
CA LEU A 270 -12.29 -33.48 44.85
C LEU A 270 -11.05 -34.15 45.43
N PHE A 271 -10.94 -35.44 45.21
CA PHE A 271 -9.68 -36.18 45.32
C PHE A 271 -9.04 -36.28 43.94
N ILE A 272 -7.79 -35.83 43.84
CA ILE A 272 -7.03 -35.77 42.58
C ILE A 272 -5.76 -36.59 42.75
N LYS A 273 -5.62 -37.65 41.96
CA LYS A 273 -4.38 -38.42 41.87
C LYS A 273 -3.65 -38.07 40.59
N TYR A 274 -2.39 -37.69 40.68
CA TYR A 274 -1.59 -37.29 39.53
C TYR A 274 -0.17 -37.85 39.60
N GLU A 275 0.43 -38.05 38.43
CA GLU A 275 1.81 -38.48 38.26
C GLU A 275 2.61 -37.33 37.65
N VAL A 276 3.77 -37.04 38.22
CA VAL A 276 4.72 -36.04 37.70
C VAL A 276 5.89 -36.78 37.08
N SER A 277 6.21 -36.46 35.84
CA SER A 277 7.48 -36.85 35.21
C SER A 277 8.12 -35.64 34.52
N GLY A 278 9.14 -35.07 35.17
CA GLY A 278 9.76 -33.81 34.79
C GLY A 278 8.76 -32.66 34.73
N LYS A 279 8.43 -32.22 33.51
CA LYS A 279 7.43 -31.16 33.25
C LYS A 279 6.06 -31.68 32.84
N ASN A 280 5.90 -32.99 32.72
CA ASN A 280 4.64 -33.61 32.35
C ASN A 280 3.89 -34.00 33.62
N ILE A 281 2.63 -33.60 33.69
CA ILE A 281 1.72 -33.99 34.76
C ILE A 281 0.62 -34.83 34.13
N LYS A 282 0.41 -36.04 34.63
CA LYS A 282 -0.64 -36.94 34.17
C LYS A 282 -1.66 -37.15 35.28
N ILE A 283 -2.89 -36.71 35.07
CA ILE A 283 -3.99 -36.95 36.00
C ILE A 283 -4.49 -38.38 35.83
N LEU A 284 -4.36 -39.18 36.89
CA LEU A 284 -4.68 -40.60 36.92
C LEU A 284 -6.11 -40.86 37.42
N LEU A 285 -6.58 -40.07 38.38
CA LEU A 285 -7.90 -40.27 39.00
C LEU A 285 -8.48 -38.93 39.48
N LEU A 286 -9.79 -38.80 39.28
CA LEU A 286 -10.62 -37.71 39.78
C LEU A 286 -11.86 -38.34 40.41
N GLU A 287 -12.06 -38.12 41.71
CA GLU A 287 -13.22 -38.62 42.44
C GLU A 287 -13.77 -37.51 43.33
N SER A 288 -15.09 -37.35 43.36
CA SER A 288 -15.74 -36.55 44.39
C SER A 288 -15.83 -37.35 45.68
N TYR A 289 -15.59 -36.69 46.82
CA TYR A 289 -15.81 -37.29 48.13
C TYR A 289 -16.82 -36.47 48.92
N THR A 290 -17.45 -37.11 49.90
CA THR A 290 -18.34 -36.46 50.86
C THR A 290 -17.75 -36.65 52.25
N ILE A 291 -17.77 -35.58 53.06
CA ILE A 291 -17.36 -35.66 54.46
C ILE A 291 -18.55 -36.27 55.21
N GLN A 292 -18.38 -37.47 55.76
CA GLN A 292 -19.32 -38.07 56.71
C GLN A 292 -19.11 -37.52 58.12
#